data_AF-A0A1X3GFU8-F1
#
_entry.id   AF-A0A1X3GFU8-F1
#
_cell.length_a   1.000
_cell.length_b   1.000
_cell.length_c   1.000
_cell.angle_alpha   90.00
_cell.angle_beta   90.00
_cell.angle_gamma   90.00
#
_symmetry.space_group_name_H-M   'P 1'
#
loop_
_entity.id
_entity.type
_entity.pdbx_description
1 polymer ?
#
loop_
_entity_poly.entity_id
_entity_poly.type
_entity_poly.pdbx_seq_one_letter_code
_entity_poly.pdbx_strand_id
1 'polypeptide(L)'
;MMSGVSSAALPHLRPASTSASNRTSSLQPAGPDATDAATDGFRIDVSQVKPLTGAKSISAADNPHLRDLMATNWLMTHDTSATQSVVSDDATENTYAQVKVDGKVVATLYNGGSSTMTNEAAGKIGKLEDPPDLSGPDLAQWRADRYAERLGGTVEKASTAITQSQWTPRESSSATYSRDQLDAAFQAMLAEGQKAGVQLQSSYLASRTQPGTSADVSA
;
A
#
# COMPACT_ATOMS: atom_id res chain seq x y z
N MET A 1 -35.22 -11.57 -53.13
CA MET A 1 -36.36 -12.49 -52.98
C MET A 1 -36.00 -13.53 -51.93
N MET A 2 -36.93 -13.81 -51.00
CA MET A 2 -37.28 -15.11 -50.37
C MET A 2 -36.13 -16.06 -49.91
N SER A 3 -35.94 -16.35 -48.61
CA SER A 3 -36.67 -17.37 -47.79
C SER A 3 -36.54 -18.80 -48.36
N GLY A 4 -36.19 -19.92 -47.70
CA GLY A 4 -35.84 -20.34 -46.32
C GLY A 4 -35.54 -21.88 -46.37
N VAL A 5 -35.57 -22.75 -45.35
CA VAL A 5 -35.49 -22.72 -43.87
C VAL A 5 -35.52 -24.19 -43.36
N SER A 6 -34.99 -24.51 -42.15
CA SER A 6 -35.18 -25.79 -41.39
C SER A 6 -34.45 -27.08 -41.87
N SER A 7 -34.07 -28.08 -41.03
CA SER A 7 -33.95 -28.19 -39.55
C SER A 7 -33.17 -29.49 -39.12
N ALA A 8 -33.03 -29.71 -37.80
CA ALA A 8 -32.66 -30.94 -37.05
C ALA A 8 -31.14 -31.31 -36.92
N ALA A 9 -30.66 -31.91 -35.82
CA ALA A 9 -31.10 -31.94 -34.41
C ALA A 9 -29.96 -32.46 -33.49
N LEU A 10 -29.83 -31.92 -32.27
CA LEU A 10 -29.04 -32.46 -31.13
C LEU A 10 -29.90 -33.50 -30.36
N PRO A 11 -29.39 -34.41 -29.47
CA PRO A 11 -28.72 -34.02 -28.21
C PRO A 11 -27.82 -35.05 -27.42
N HIS A 12 -27.32 -34.60 -26.25
CA HIS A 12 -26.92 -35.37 -25.03
C HIS A 12 -25.54 -36.11 -25.02
N LEU A 13 -24.84 -36.30 -23.88
CA LEU A 13 -25.03 -35.85 -22.47
C LEU A 13 -23.69 -35.83 -21.68
N ARG A 14 -23.67 -35.09 -20.56
CA ARG A 14 -22.61 -35.01 -19.54
C ARG A 14 -22.92 -35.97 -18.39
N PRO A 15 -21.96 -36.73 -17.82
CA PRO A 15 -22.17 -37.44 -16.57
C PRO A 15 -22.04 -36.50 -15.37
N ALA A 16 -22.99 -36.57 -14.44
CA ALA A 16 -22.86 -36.04 -13.09
C ALA A 16 -23.34 -37.11 -12.10
N SER A 17 -22.66 -37.20 -10.96
CA SER A 17 -23.06 -37.79 -9.67
C SER A 17 -23.86 -39.10 -9.62
N THR A 18 -23.35 -40.07 -8.87
CA THR A 18 -24.19 -41.00 -8.10
C THR A 18 -23.85 -40.92 -6.61
N SER A 19 -24.80 -40.45 -5.82
CA SER A 19 -24.81 -40.68 -4.38
C SER A 19 -25.26 -42.11 -4.09
N ALA A 20 -24.62 -42.78 -3.15
CA ALA A 20 -25.13 -44.01 -2.56
C ALA A 20 -24.91 -43.97 -1.05
N SER A 21 -25.99 -43.74 -0.29
CA SER A 21 -26.01 -43.88 1.17
C SER A 21 -26.74 -45.17 1.53
N ASN A 22 -26.18 -45.99 2.43
CA ASN A 22 -26.97 -46.98 3.18
C ASN A 22 -26.31 -47.38 4.51
N ARG A 23 -26.97 -46.95 5.60
CA ARG A 23 -27.11 -47.56 6.95
C ARG A 23 -25.96 -48.33 7.63
N THR A 24 -25.34 -47.65 8.60
CA THR A 24 -25.36 -47.91 10.08
C THR A 24 -25.25 -49.32 10.70
N SER A 25 -24.57 -49.33 11.86
CA SER A 25 -24.40 -50.37 12.91
C SER A 25 -23.23 -51.34 12.70
N SER A 26 -22.36 -51.62 13.69
CA SER A 26 -22.25 -51.08 15.07
C SER A 26 -20.93 -51.52 15.74
N LEU A 27 -20.58 -50.89 16.88
CA LEU A 27 -19.53 -51.26 17.86
C LEU A 27 -18.10 -50.70 17.63
N GLN A 28 -17.47 -50.41 18.77
CA GLN A 28 -16.26 -49.61 19.06
C GLN A 28 -15.38 -50.45 20.03
N PRO A 29 -14.13 -50.11 20.41
CA PRO A 29 -12.98 -49.48 19.72
C PRO A 29 -11.76 -50.44 19.61
N ALA A 30 -10.69 -50.06 18.90
CA ALA A 30 -9.37 -50.63 19.13
C ALA A 30 -8.22 -49.68 18.71
N GLY A 31 -7.32 -49.37 19.65
CA GLY A 31 -5.89 -49.06 19.45
C GLY A 31 -5.47 -47.87 18.55
N PRO A 32 -4.68 -46.90 19.04
CA PRO A 32 -4.05 -45.93 18.16
C PRO A 32 -2.87 -46.58 17.42
N ASP A 33 -2.69 -46.26 16.15
CA ASP A 33 -1.36 -46.25 15.54
C ASP A 33 -1.15 -44.93 14.78
N ALA A 34 0.06 -44.40 14.89
CA ALA A 34 0.35 -43.03 14.51
C ALA A 34 0.70 -42.90 13.03
N THR A 35 0.37 -41.76 12.43
CA THR A 35 1.36 -40.78 11.93
C THR A 35 0.57 -39.62 11.33
N ASP A 36 0.06 -38.73 12.19
CA ASP A 36 -0.48 -37.45 11.74
C ASP A 36 0.70 -36.47 11.66
N ALA A 37 1.08 -36.09 10.44
CA ALA A 37 2.25 -35.26 10.18
C ALA A 37 1.95 -33.81 10.59
N ALA A 38 2.18 -33.49 11.86
CA ALA A 38 1.96 -32.17 12.41
C ALA A 38 2.71 -31.10 11.59
N THR A 39 1.96 -30.21 10.94
CA THR A 39 2.46 -28.93 10.46
C THR A 39 2.78 -28.08 11.69
N ASP A 40 3.99 -28.24 12.21
CA ASP A 40 4.48 -27.55 13.41
C ASP A 40 4.79 -26.08 13.08
N GLY A 41 3.73 -25.32 12.84
CA GLY A 41 3.78 -23.87 12.72
C GLY A 41 4.21 -23.28 14.06
N PHE A 42 5.21 -22.40 14.04
CA PHE A 42 5.89 -21.87 15.21
C PHE A 42 4.90 -21.22 16.22
N ARG A 43 4.43 -21.99 17.21
CA ARG A 43 3.53 -21.53 18.26
C ARG A 43 4.34 -21.04 19.46
N ILE A 44 4.29 -19.74 19.72
CA ILE A 44 4.81 -19.18 20.96
C ILE A 44 3.86 -19.60 22.09
N ASP A 45 4.31 -20.52 22.95
CA ASP A 45 3.61 -20.80 24.20
C ASP A 45 3.74 -19.59 25.13
N VAL A 46 2.65 -18.83 25.22
CA VAL A 46 2.55 -17.63 26.07
C VAL A 46 2.75 -17.92 27.56
N SER A 47 2.63 -19.18 28.01
CA SER A 47 2.94 -19.57 29.40
C SER A 47 4.44 -19.64 29.68
N GLN A 48 5.29 -19.81 28.65
CA GLN A 48 6.75 -19.81 28.75
C GLN A 48 7.37 -18.42 28.61
N VAL A 49 6.58 -17.40 28.25
CA VAL A 49 7.07 -16.03 28.09
C VAL A 49 7.30 -15.41 29.47
N LYS A 50 8.57 -15.34 29.89
CA LYS A 50 8.95 -14.69 31.15
C LYS A 50 8.59 -13.20 31.08
N PRO A 51 7.75 -12.67 32.01
CA PRO A 51 7.43 -11.26 32.03
C PRO A 51 8.68 -10.42 32.32
N LEU A 52 8.82 -9.28 31.63
CA LEU A 52 9.90 -8.33 31.82
C LEU A 52 9.77 -7.64 33.19
N THR A 53 10.32 -8.27 34.23
CA THR A 53 10.32 -7.75 35.59
C THR A 53 11.35 -6.62 35.74
N GLY A 54 10.89 -5.43 36.15
CA GLY A 54 11.74 -4.25 36.34
C GLY A 54 11.86 -3.32 35.13
N ALA A 55 11.27 -3.66 33.98
CA ALA A 55 11.16 -2.72 32.87
C ALA A 55 10.10 -1.65 33.17
N LYS A 56 10.49 -0.37 33.16
CA LYS A 56 9.53 0.74 33.24
C LYS A 56 8.88 0.93 31.87
N SER A 57 7.58 0.74 31.76
CA SER A 57 6.82 1.12 30.57
C SER A 57 6.89 2.65 30.40
N ILE A 58 7.52 3.10 29.32
CA ILE A 58 7.54 4.50 28.92
C ILE A 58 6.25 4.75 28.14
N SER A 59 5.38 5.65 28.63
CA SER A 59 4.25 6.08 27.82
C SER A 59 4.77 6.93 26.67
N ALA A 60 4.20 6.76 25.48
CA ALA A 60 4.53 7.62 24.35
C ALA A 60 4.10 9.09 24.58
N ALA A 61 3.27 9.35 25.61
CA ALA A 61 2.97 10.69 26.12
C ALA A 61 4.08 11.30 26.99
N ASP A 62 4.93 10.48 27.64
CA ASP A 62 5.98 10.93 28.56
C ASP A 62 7.24 11.42 27.82
N ASN A 63 7.35 11.14 26.52
CA ASN A 63 8.43 11.60 25.66
C ASN A 63 7.88 12.68 24.69
N PRO A 64 8.26 13.96 24.86
CA PRO A 64 7.69 15.05 24.06
C PRO A 64 8.01 14.92 22.57
N HIS A 65 9.20 14.41 22.20
CA HIS A 65 9.55 14.22 20.79
C HIS A 65 8.71 13.11 20.13
N LEU A 66 8.49 12.00 20.83
CA LEU A 66 7.66 10.90 20.32
C LEU A 66 6.18 11.32 20.23
N ARG A 67 5.69 12.06 21.22
CA ARG A 67 4.36 12.69 21.23
C ARG A 67 4.16 13.59 20.00
N ASP A 68 5.08 14.51 19.77
CA ASP A 68 5.00 15.49 18.69
C ASP A 68 5.10 14.80 17.31
N LEU A 69 5.93 13.75 17.18
CA LEU A 69 6.01 12.94 15.96
C LEU A 69 4.69 12.22 15.64
N MET A 70 4.07 11.57 16.62
CA MET A 70 2.77 10.90 16.42
C MET A 70 1.66 11.91 16.09
N ALA A 71 1.64 13.06 16.77
CA ALA A 71 0.69 14.13 16.50
C ALA A 71 0.84 14.70 15.08
N THR A 72 2.08 14.92 14.63
CA THR A 72 2.39 15.40 13.27
C THR A 72 1.93 14.38 12.22
N ASN A 73 2.17 13.08 12.44
CA ASN A 73 1.74 12.03 11.51
C ASN A 73 0.21 11.86 11.47
N TRP A 74 -0.46 11.98 12.62
CA TRP A 74 -1.92 11.97 12.69
C TRP A 74 -2.51 13.20 11.96
N LEU A 75 -1.94 14.39 12.17
CA LEU A 75 -2.32 15.59 11.42
C LEU A 75 -2.11 15.41 9.92
N MET A 76 -0.94 14.95 9.46
CA MET A 76 -0.69 14.67 8.03
C MET A 76 -1.67 13.66 7.42
N THR A 77 -2.18 12.71 8.22
CA THR A 77 -3.18 11.72 7.78
C THR A 77 -4.59 12.32 7.71
N HIS A 78 -4.92 13.23 8.63
CA HIS A 78 -6.27 13.80 8.79
C HIS A 78 -6.42 15.17 8.09
N ASP A 79 -5.33 15.83 7.68
CA ASP A 79 -5.27 17.03 6.80
C ASP A 79 -5.62 16.69 5.33
N THR A 80 -6.76 16.01 5.16
CA THR A 80 -7.45 15.82 3.88
C THR A 80 -7.95 17.14 3.25
N SER A 81 -7.69 18.27 3.90
CA SER A 81 -8.03 19.63 3.43
C SER A 81 -7.00 20.23 2.48
N ALA A 82 -5.78 19.68 2.42
CA ALA A 82 -4.84 20.01 1.36
C ALA A 82 -5.28 19.27 0.09
N THR A 83 -6.09 19.92 -0.74
CA THR A 83 -6.40 19.49 -2.11
C THR A 83 -5.17 19.65 -3.01
N GLN A 84 -4.04 19.02 -2.64
CA GLN A 84 -2.89 18.88 -3.50
C GLN A 84 -3.36 18.25 -4.81
N SER A 85 -2.97 18.86 -5.93
CA SER A 85 -3.38 18.40 -7.25
C SER A 85 -2.96 16.93 -7.42
N VAL A 86 -3.95 16.04 -7.47
CA VAL A 86 -3.82 14.56 -7.37
C VAL A 86 -2.97 13.96 -8.49
N VAL A 87 -2.67 14.74 -9.53
CA VAL A 87 -1.73 14.42 -10.59
C VAL A 87 -0.31 14.30 -10.02
N SER A 88 0.26 13.09 -10.04
CA SER A 88 1.67 12.86 -9.68
C SER A 88 2.64 13.66 -10.57
N ASP A 89 3.82 14.01 -10.06
CA ASP A 89 4.84 14.72 -10.85
C ASP A 89 5.40 13.89 -12.02
N ASP A 90 5.35 12.56 -11.93
CA ASP A 90 5.75 11.62 -12.98
C ASP A 90 4.62 11.25 -13.96
N ALA A 91 3.45 11.90 -13.86
CA ALA A 91 2.34 11.73 -14.79
C ALA A 91 2.74 12.17 -16.21
N THR A 92 2.17 11.51 -17.22
CA THR A 92 2.49 11.78 -18.63
C THR A 92 2.18 13.22 -19.06
N GLU A 93 1.12 13.83 -18.49
CA GLU A 93 0.78 15.24 -18.68
C GLU A 93 1.79 16.23 -18.09
N ASN A 94 2.66 15.78 -17.19
CA ASN A 94 3.77 16.56 -16.65
C ASN A 94 5.09 16.34 -17.40
N THR A 95 5.12 15.62 -18.54
CA THR A 95 6.37 15.39 -19.29
C THR A 95 6.94 16.70 -19.84
N TYR A 96 8.21 16.98 -19.56
CA TYR A 96 8.99 18.06 -20.17
C TYR A 96 9.73 17.58 -21.42
N ALA A 97 10.49 16.48 -21.31
CA ALA A 97 11.27 15.96 -22.42
C ALA A 97 11.57 14.46 -22.26
N GLN A 98 11.96 13.82 -23.36
CA GLN A 98 12.48 12.45 -23.38
C GLN A 98 13.87 12.45 -24.01
N VAL A 99 14.81 11.73 -23.41
CA VAL A 99 16.14 11.49 -23.98
C VAL A 99 16.11 10.15 -24.69
N LYS A 100 16.46 10.15 -25.97
CA LYS A 100 16.48 8.96 -26.83
C LYS A 100 17.90 8.60 -27.25
N VAL A 101 18.26 7.33 -27.12
CA VAL A 101 19.50 6.73 -27.64
C VAL A 101 19.08 5.62 -28.61
N ASP A 102 19.63 5.63 -29.82
CA ASP A 102 19.24 4.70 -30.90
C ASP A 102 17.72 4.63 -31.14
N GLY A 103 17.03 5.76 -31.00
CA GLY A 103 15.58 5.89 -31.12
C GLY A 103 14.75 5.36 -29.94
N LYS A 104 15.39 4.76 -28.92
CA LYS A 104 14.73 4.27 -27.70
C LYS A 104 14.78 5.31 -26.59
N VAL A 105 13.66 5.50 -25.89
CA VAL A 105 13.59 6.36 -24.70
C VAL A 105 14.39 5.72 -23.57
N VAL A 106 15.41 6.42 -23.08
CA VAL A 106 16.28 5.98 -21.98
C VAL A 106 16.10 6.81 -20.71
N ALA A 107 15.60 8.04 -20.84
CA ALA A 107 15.14 8.87 -19.73
C ALA A 107 13.93 9.71 -20.14
N THR A 108 13.02 9.94 -19.19
CA THR A 108 11.87 10.85 -19.27
C THR A 108 12.05 11.89 -18.16
N LEU A 109 11.89 13.16 -18.49
CA LEU A 109 12.03 14.29 -17.57
C LEU A 109 10.71 15.04 -17.50
N TYR A 110 10.38 15.54 -16.32
CA TYR A 110 9.09 16.13 -16.00
C TYR A 110 9.22 17.62 -15.66
N ASN A 111 8.13 18.37 -15.82
CA ASN A 111 8.05 19.81 -15.59
C ASN A 111 8.42 20.21 -14.15
N GLY A 112 8.28 19.31 -13.16
CA GLY A 112 8.77 19.55 -11.79
C GLY A 112 10.30 19.47 -11.63
N GLY A 113 11.04 19.16 -12.69
CA GLY A 113 12.49 18.93 -12.67
C GLY A 113 12.87 17.46 -12.46
N SER A 114 11.97 16.61 -11.97
CA SER A 114 12.20 15.17 -11.74
C SER A 114 12.46 14.39 -13.04
N SER A 115 13.03 13.19 -12.92
CA SER A 115 13.31 12.33 -14.07
C SER A 115 13.27 10.84 -13.73
N THR A 116 12.70 10.05 -14.63
CA THR A 116 12.70 8.58 -14.62
C THR A 116 13.65 8.09 -15.71
N MET A 117 14.49 7.09 -15.46
CA MET A 117 15.44 6.57 -16.45
C MET A 117 15.70 5.07 -16.28
N THR A 118 16.29 4.44 -17.29
CA THR A 118 16.71 3.03 -17.20
C THR A 118 17.96 2.88 -16.31
N ASN A 119 18.12 1.72 -15.68
CA ASN A 119 19.31 1.42 -14.86
C ASN A 119 20.63 1.53 -15.66
N GLU A 120 20.60 1.20 -16.96
CA GLU A 120 21.75 1.36 -17.86
C GLU A 120 22.09 2.84 -18.07
N ALA A 121 21.08 3.69 -18.28
CA ALA A 121 21.27 5.14 -18.42
C ALA A 121 21.80 5.75 -17.12
N ALA A 122 21.24 5.37 -15.97
CA ALA A 122 21.73 5.79 -14.66
C ALA A 122 23.20 5.40 -14.44
N GLY A 123 23.58 4.17 -14.80
CA GLY A 123 24.96 3.69 -14.72
C GLY A 123 25.94 4.47 -15.61
N LYS A 124 25.50 4.89 -16.82
CA LYS A 124 26.31 5.69 -17.76
C LYS A 124 26.40 7.17 -17.36
N ILE A 125 25.31 7.76 -16.86
CA ILE A 125 25.31 9.14 -16.35
C ILE A 125 26.22 9.25 -15.10
N GLY A 126 26.20 8.22 -14.24
CA GLY A 126 27.03 8.16 -13.03
C GLY A 126 26.66 9.25 -12.03
N LYS A 127 27.65 9.81 -11.35
CA LYS A 127 27.42 10.99 -10.50
C LYS A 127 27.21 12.23 -11.38
N LEU A 128 26.00 12.77 -11.30
CA LEU A 128 25.64 14.11 -11.75
C LEU A 128 25.02 14.82 -10.55
N GLU A 129 25.56 15.99 -10.20
CA GLU A 129 25.05 16.85 -9.14
C GLU A 129 24.28 17.99 -9.78
N ASP A 130 23.04 18.19 -9.35
CA ASP A 130 22.19 19.26 -9.88
C ASP A 130 22.66 20.63 -9.39
N PRO A 131 22.53 21.70 -10.20
CA PRO A 131 22.80 23.05 -9.73
C PRO A 131 21.80 23.44 -8.63
N PRO A 132 22.26 23.96 -7.48
CA PRO A 132 21.40 24.21 -6.31
C PRO A 132 20.32 25.28 -6.58
N ASP A 133 20.56 26.16 -7.54
CA ASP A 133 19.67 27.28 -7.88
C ASP A 133 18.64 26.94 -8.99
N LEU A 134 18.65 25.70 -9.51
CA LEU A 134 17.68 25.27 -10.53
C LEU A 134 16.55 24.41 -9.94
N SER A 135 15.33 24.67 -10.41
CA SER A 135 14.13 23.90 -10.08
C SER A 135 13.18 23.89 -11.28
N GLY A 136 12.14 23.04 -11.27
CA GLY A 136 11.10 23.07 -12.30
C GLY A 136 11.61 22.80 -13.73
N PRO A 137 11.00 23.44 -14.76
CA PRO A 137 11.39 23.25 -16.15
C PRO A 137 12.84 23.59 -16.50
N ASP A 138 13.46 24.57 -15.82
CA ASP A 138 14.87 24.91 -16.06
C ASP A 138 15.81 23.79 -15.57
N LEU A 139 15.50 23.16 -14.43
CA LEU A 139 16.19 21.95 -13.99
C LEU A 139 15.93 20.77 -14.93
N ALA A 140 14.69 20.60 -15.40
CA ALA A 140 14.34 19.56 -16.37
C ALA A 140 15.12 19.72 -17.68
N GLN A 141 15.28 20.96 -18.17
CA GLN A 141 16.09 21.24 -19.35
C GLN A 141 17.55 20.93 -19.12
N TRP A 142 18.14 21.44 -18.03
CA TRP A 142 19.54 21.20 -17.70
C TRP A 142 19.84 19.70 -17.60
N ARG A 143 18.98 18.93 -16.93
CA ARG A 143 19.11 17.47 -16.84
C ARG A 143 18.99 16.80 -18.22
N ALA A 144 18.04 17.22 -19.06
CA ALA A 144 17.85 16.65 -20.39
C ALA A 144 19.10 16.82 -21.26
N ASP A 145 19.67 18.03 -21.27
CA ASP A 145 20.89 18.36 -22.02
C ASP A 145 22.09 17.54 -21.51
N ARG A 146 22.28 17.42 -20.18
CA ARG A 146 23.36 16.63 -19.58
C ARG A 146 23.20 15.12 -19.78
N TYR A 147 21.98 14.62 -19.78
CA TYR A 147 21.70 13.22 -20.07
C TYR A 147 21.98 12.89 -21.54
N ALA A 148 21.54 13.75 -22.48
CA ALA A 148 21.85 13.57 -23.90
C ALA A 148 23.37 13.62 -24.17
N GLU A 149 24.08 14.59 -23.58
CA GLU A 149 25.54 14.72 -23.67
C GLU A 149 26.28 13.46 -23.16
N ARG A 150 25.90 12.93 -22.00
CA ARG A 150 26.58 11.76 -21.40
C ARG A 150 26.18 10.42 -22.02
N LEU A 151 24.98 10.32 -22.58
CA LEU A 151 24.46 9.08 -23.18
C LEU A 151 24.69 8.99 -24.69
N GLY A 152 25.14 10.06 -25.35
CA GLY A 152 25.22 10.15 -26.81
C GLY A 152 23.83 10.18 -27.46
N GLY A 153 22.84 10.71 -26.75
CA GLY A 153 21.43 10.71 -27.15
C GLY A 153 20.95 12.04 -27.74
N THR A 154 19.66 12.10 -28.06
CA THR A 154 18.94 13.31 -28.47
C THR A 154 17.83 13.65 -27.48
N VAL A 155 17.58 14.94 -27.28
CA VAL A 155 16.45 15.43 -26.47
C VAL A 155 15.24 15.67 -27.38
N GLU A 156 14.11 15.05 -27.05
CA GLU A 156 12.82 15.29 -27.68
C GLU A 156 11.90 15.98 -26.67
N LYS A 157 11.61 17.27 -26.90
CA LYS A 157 10.75 18.07 -26.01
C LYS A 157 9.28 17.70 -26.23
N ALA A 158 8.55 17.48 -25.14
CA ALA A 158 7.14 17.08 -25.20
C ALA A 158 6.22 18.28 -25.50
N SER A 159 5.02 18.01 -26.03
CA SER A 159 3.97 19.02 -26.22
C SER A 159 3.41 19.57 -24.90
N THR A 160 3.62 18.85 -23.80
CA THR A 160 3.27 19.19 -22.42
C THR A 160 4.34 20.00 -21.69
N ALA A 161 5.46 20.32 -22.35
CA ALA A 161 6.57 21.04 -21.74
C ALA A 161 6.22 22.52 -21.53
N ILE A 162 6.24 22.96 -20.27
CA ILE A 162 5.98 24.36 -19.89
C ILE A 162 7.28 25.15 -19.68
N THR A 163 7.20 26.48 -19.63
CA THR A 163 8.33 27.35 -19.27
C THR A 163 8.46 27.50 -17.75
N GLN A 164 9.64 27.91 -17.26
CA GLN A 164 9.83 28.24 -15.83
C GLN A 164 8.80 29.26 -15.32
N SER A 165 8.44 30.24 -16.14
CA SER A 165 7.43 31.26 -15.84
C SER A 165 5.98 30.77 -15.82
N GLN A 166 5.72 29.58 -16.37
CA GLN A 166 4.42 28.90 -16.31
C GLN A 166 4.36 27.86 -15.19
N TRP A 167 5.51 27.44 -14.67
CA TRP A 167 5.59 26.47 -13.59
C TRP A 167 5.36 27.14 -12.24
N THR A 168 4.44 26.57 -11.48
CA THR A 168 4.24 26.90 -10.07
C THR A 168 4.81 25.75 -9.25
N PRO A 169 5.71 26.00 -8.28
CA PRO A 169 6.12 24.98 -7.33
C PRO A 169 4.90 24.37 -6.66
N ARG A 170 4.85 23.03 -6.56
CA ARG A 170 3.84 22.40 -5.71
C ARG A 170 4.17 22.73 -4.27
N GLU A 171 3.15 23.15 -3.51
CA GLU A 171 3.25 23.33 -2.07
C GLU A 171 3.69 22.01 -1.45
N SER A 172 4.97 21.97 -1.06
CA SER A 172 5.50 20.92 -0.22
C SER A 172 4.86 21.10 1.14
N SER A 173 4.11 20.10 1.62
CA SER A 173 3.38 20.17 2.89
C SER A 173 4.31 20.06 4.10
N SER A 174 5.29 20.96 4.21
CA SER A 174 5.98 21.29 5.45
C SER A 174 5.05 22.11 6.35
N ALA A 175 3.93 21.50 6.73
CA ALA A 175 2.97 22.07 7.65
C ALA A 175 3.65 22.29 8.99
N THR A 176 3.98 23.55 9.29
CA THR A 176 4.55 23.93 10.58
C THR A 176 3.41 24.03 11.59
N TYR A 177 3.08 22.90 12.21
CA TYR A 177 2.02 22.82 13.20
C TYR A 177 2.39 23.56 14.49
N SER A 178 1.44 24.31 15.04
CA SER A 178 1.59 24.97 16.34
C SER A 178 1.61 23.93 17.47
N ARG A 179 2.15 24.31 18.64
CA ARG A 179 2.09 23.47 19.85
C ARG A 179 0.65 23.08 20.19
N ASP A 180 -0.30 24.00 20.06
CA ASP A 180 -1.72 23.73 20.32
C ASP A 180 -2.34 22.74 19.32
N GLN A 181 -1.94 22.79 18.04
CA GLN A 181 -2.37 21.83 17.02
C GLN A 181 -1.82 20.43 17.30
N LEU A 182 -0.53 20.31 17.61
CA LEU A 182 0.10 19.03 18.00
C LEU A 182 -0.53 18.45 19.26
N ASP A 183 -0.78 19.28 20.26
CA ASP A 183 -1.41 18.88 21.52
C ASP A 183 -2.86 18.40 21.31
N ALA A 184 -3.66 19.12 20.51
CA ALA A 184 -5.01 18.71 20.15
C ALA A 184 -5.05 17.42 19.32
N ALA A 185 -4.16 17.28 18.34
CA ALA A 185 -4.02 16.08 17.52
C ALA A 185 -3.64 14.85 18.35
N PHE A 186 -2.71 15.00 19.29
CA PHE A 186 -2.33 13.91 20.18
C PHE A 186 -3.51 13.44 21.05
N GLN A 187 -4.31 14.36 21.57
CA GLN A 187 -5.52 14.02 22.33
C GLN A 187 -6.59 13.35 21.46
N ALA A 188 -6.78 13.84 20.23
CA ALA A 188 -7.71 13.25 19.26
C ALA A 188 -7.30 11.81 18.89
N MET A 189 -6.01 11.57 18.61
CA MET A 189 -5.44 10.26 18.34
C MET A 189 -5.65 9.28 19.51
N LEU A 190 -5.45 9.71 20.76
CA LEU A 190 -5.70 8.88 21.94
C LEU A 190 -7.20 8.53 22.08
N ALA A 191 -8.09 9.51 21.86
CA ALA A 191 -9.54 9.29 21.91
C ALA A 191 -10.03 8.37 20.78
N GLU A 192 -9.42 8.44 19.60
CA GLU A 192 -9.69 7.56 18.46
C GLU A 192 -9.23 6.12 18.76
N GLY A 193 -7.99 5.95 19.25
CA GLY A 193 -7.45 4.65 19.65
C GLY A 193 -8.26 3.97 20.76
N GLN A 194 -8.76 4.74 21.75
CA GLN A 194 -9.67 4.22 22.77
C GLN A 194 -11.00 3.73 22.18
N LYS A 195 -11.61 4.48 21.25
CA LYS A 195 -12.84 4.07 20.56
C LYS A 195 -12.63 2.78 19.75
N ALA A 196 -11.53 2.68 19.02
CA ALA A 196 -11.18 1.47 18.26
C ALA A 196 -10.97 0.24 19.18
N GLY A 197 -10.28 0.43 20.31
CA GLY A 197 -10.10 -0.62 21.32
C GLY A 197 -11.43 -1.10 21.92
N VAL A 198 -12.35 -0.19 22.25
CA VAL A 198 -13.69 -0.54 22.77
C VAL A 198 -14.53 -1.26 21.71
N GLN A 199 -14.45 -0.88 20.44
CA GLN A 199 -15.15 -1.58 19.35
C GLN A 199 -14.62 -3.01 19.16
N LEU A 200 -13.30 -3.22 19.20
CA LEU A 200 -12.70 -4.55 19.13
C LEU A 200 -13.06 -5.41 20.34
N GLN A 201 -13.01 -4.86 21.57
CA GLN A 201 -13.44 -5.61 22.75
C GLN A 201 -14.92 -5.96 22.71
N SER A 202 -15.76 -5.07 22.17
CA SER A 202 -17.19 -5.29 22.01
C SER A 202 -17.49 -6.38 20.96
N SER A 203 -16.75 -6.45 19.85
CA SER A 203 -16.91 -7.54 18.88
C SER A 203 -16.43 -8.88 19.44
N TYR A 204 -15.30 -8.94 20.16
CA TYR A 204 -14.85 -10.17 20.83
C TYR A 204 -15.82 -10.66 21.92
N LEU A 205 -16.46 -9.75 22.68
CA LEU A 205 -17.47 -10.12 23.67
C LEU A 205 -18.80 -10.55 23.02
N ALA A 206 -19.23 -9.87 21.95
CA ALA A 206 -20.39 -10.29 21.16
C ALA A 206 -20.19 -11.69 20.56
N SER A 207 -18.99 -12.01 20.05
CA SER A 207 -18.64 -13.36 19.58
C SER A 207 -18.64 -14.43 20.69
N ARG A 208 -18.46 -14.05 21.96
CA ARG A 208 -18.62 -14.97 23.10
C ARG A 208 -20.07 -15.15 23.58
N THR A 209 -21.00 -14.33 23.07
CA THR A 209 -22.40 -14.30 23.54
C THR A 209 -23.38 -14.92 22.54
N GLN A 210 -22.91 -15.89 21.73
CA GLN A 210 -23.81 -16.90 21.16
C GLN A 210 -23.87 -18.09 22.12
N PRO A 211 -24.97 -18.29 22.86
CA PRO A 211 -25.13 -19.47 23.70
C PRO A 211 -25.37 -20.67 22.78
N GLY A 212 -24.42 -21.59 22.73
CA GLY A 212 -24.67 -22.91 22.16
C GLY A 212 -25.76 -23.61 22.97
N THR A 213 -26.80 -24.07 22.28
CA THR A 213 -27.96 -24.74 22.86
C THR A 213 -27.56 -25.84 23.84
N SER A 214 -28.21 -25.86 25.01
CA SER A 214 -28.00 -26.86 26.06
C SER A 214 -28.10 -28.29 25.53
N ALA A 215 -27.07 -29.09 25.75
CA ALA A 215 -27.18 -30.54 25.74
C ALA A 215 -27.44 -31.01 27.17
N ASP A 216 -28.61 -31.61 27.40
CA ASP A 216 -29.04 -32.16 28.68
C ASP A 216 -28.11 -33.30 29.13
N VAL A 217 -27.73 -33.30 30.41
CA VAL A 217 -27.06 -34.43 31.07
C VAL A 217 -27.97 -34.92 32.19
N SER A 218 -28.76 -35.93 31.86
CA SER A 218 -29.59 -36.68 32.81
C SER A 218 -29.25 -38.17 32.71
N ALA A 219 -29.25 -38.84 33.87
CA ALA A 219 -28.66 -40.17 34.10
C ALA A 219 -29.55 -41.35 33.66
#